data_AF-A8NAV3-F1
#
_entry.id   AF-A8NAV3-F1
#
_cell.length_a   1.000
_cell.length_b   1.000
_cell.length_c   1.000
_cell.angle_alpha   90.00
_cell.angle_beta   90.00
_cell.angle_gamma   90.00
#
_symmetry.space_group_name_H-M   'P 1'
#
loop_
_entity.id
_entity.type
_entity.pdbx_description
1 polymer ?
#
loop_
_entity_poly.entity_id
_entity_poly.type
_entity_poly.pdbx_seq_one_letter_code
_entity_poly.pdbx_strand_id
1 'polypeptide(L)'
;MAISDDYHGQPDSDEDTLALSCAAQIMNSDARHIFCYGVTFDGPEVTMWRFTRSISLKSTPFDMTQRPDLLIRLLTSLLYSPASDLGHDPLITLLPDFNYVYEIPSASCTGSLYYKTVAPISDSAPRLVSGRRLRIWEVQQVESASNPVPIPGKSNRVLKDVFLDHTMRTEADIQEELFEDITKLAEDVNWRSRPLLQCCEERTLNQTKDQRLTGDGDSAFSLRELM
;
A
#
# COMPACT_ATOMS: atom_id res chain seq x y z
N MET A 1 -5.48 6.87 27.81
CA MET A 1 -5.21 6.83 26.37
C MET A 1 -5.67 8.16 25.81
N ALA A 2 -4.74 9.09 25.59
CA ALA A 2 -5.06 10.32 24.88
C ALA A 2 -4.98 10.00 23.39
N ILE A 3 -6.10 10.14 22.68
CA ILE A 3 -6.13 10.12 21.22
C ILE A 3 -5.98 11.58 20.82
N SER A 4 -4.82 11.93 20.29
CA SER A 4 -4.59 13.19 19.62
C SER A 4 -4.66 12.93 18.12
N ASP A 5 -5.81 13.24 17.53
CA ASP A 5 -5.89 13.50 16.10
C ASP A 5 -5.04 14.75 15.81
N ASP A 6 -4.26 14.70 14.73
CA ASP A 6 -3.35 15.75 14.24
C ASP A 6 -2.05 16.00 15.04
N TYR A 7 -1.13 15.02 15.05
CA TYR A 7 0.28 15.29 15.37
C TYR A 7 1.03 15.86 14.16
N HIS A 8 0.88 17.17 13.93
CA HIS A 8 1.89 17.99 13.25
C HIS A 8 2.96 18.52 14.24
N GLY A 9 3.07 17.91 15.43
CA GLY A 9 4.08 18.27 16.42
C GLY A 9 5.48 17.97 15.91
N GLN A 10 6.35 18.98 15.88
CA GLN A 10 7.79 18.74 15.82
C GLN A 10 8.17 17.78 16.96
N PRO A 11 9.12 16.86 16.75
CA PRO A 11 9.64 16.05 17.85
C PRO A 11 10.19 16.98 18.94
N ASP A 12 9.70 16.81 20.18
CA ASP A 12 10.04 17.67 21.32
C ASP A 12 11.48 17.43 21.83
N SER A 13 12.12 16.32 21.42
CA SER A 13 13.49 15.94 21.80
C SER A 13 14.27 15.25 20.67
N ASP A 14 15.60 15.21 20.80
CA ASP A 14 16.49 14.47 19.90
C ASP A 14 16.18 12.95 19.91
N GLU A 15 15.72 12.43 21.05
CA GLU A 15 15.34 11.02 21.21
C GLU A 15 14.06 10.68 20.43
N ASP A 16 13.07 11.57 20.47
CA ASP A 16 11.82 11.41 19.71
C ASP A 16 12.12 11.42 18.20
N THR A 17 13.04 12.29 17.78
CA THR A 17 13.52 12.34 16.40
C THR A 17 14.21 11.04 15.99
N LEU A 18 15.06 10.49 16.86
CA LEU A 18 15.75 9.23 16.62
C LEU A 18 14.76 8.06 16.52
N ALA A 19 13.81 7.97 17.46
CA ALA A 19 12.80 6.92 17.47
C ALA A 19 11.95 6.93 16.20
N LEU A 20 11.50 8.12 15.76
CA LEU A 20 10.77 8.28 14.50
C LEU A 20 11.63 7.89 13.29
N SER A 21 12.90 8.30 13.25
CA SER A 21 13.81 7.97 12.15
C SER A 21 14.05 6.45 12.04
N CYS A 22 14.29 5.78 13.17
CA CYS A 22 14.47 4.33 13.22
C CYS A 22 13.19 3.59 12.78
N ALA A 23 12.03 4.03 13.27
CA ALA A 23 10.74 3.47 12.86
C ALA A 23 10.52 3.63 11.35
N ALA A 24 10.83 4.81 10.79
CA ALA A 24 10.71 5.07 9.36
C ALA A 24 11.60 4.12 8.55
N GLN A 25 12.85 3.92 8.97
CA GLN A 25 13.76 2.99 8.31
C GLN A 25 13.21 1.56 8.32
N ILE A 26 12.80 1.05 9.49
CA ILE A 26 12.26 -0.31 9.64
C ILE A 26 11.04 -0.51 8.74
N MET A 27 10.06 0.39 8.84
CA MET A 27 8.82 0.27 8.07
C MET A 27 9.06 0.43 6.57
N ASN A 28 10.00 1.27 6.15
CA ASN A 28 10.28 1.48 4.73
C ASN A 28 11.06 0.35 4.08
N SER A 29 11.98 -0.28 4.82
CA SER A 29 12.84 -1.34 4.32
C SER A 29 12.15 -2.70 4.22
N ASP A 30 11.18 -3.00 5.09
CA ASP A 30 10.42 -4.26 5.03
C ASP A 30 8.98 -3.99 4.57
N ALA A 31 8.56 -4.65 3.49
CA ALA A 31 7.23 -4.45 2.93
C ALA A 31 6.10 -4.98 3.83
N ARG A 32 6.42 -5.88 4.78
CA ARG A 32 5.44 -6.49 5.67
C ARG A 32 4.95 -5.55 6.77
N HIS A 33 5.68 -4.48 7.10
CA HIS A 33 5.32 -3.65 8.25
C HIS A 33 4.16 -2.69 7.93
N ILE A 34 2.99 -2.98 8.50
CA ILE A 34 1.83 -2.07 8.56
C ILE A 34 1.89 -1.14 9.78
N PHE A 35 2.52 -1.60 10.86
CA PHE A 35 2.91 -0.81 12.03
C PHE A 35 4.14 -1.46 12.69
N CYS A 36 4.76 -0.77 13.63
CA CYS A 36 5.78 -1.36 14.50
C CYS A 36 5.73 -0.74 15.90
N TYR A 37 6.37 -1.41 16.86
CA TYR A 37 6.56 -0.88 18.21
C TYR A 37 8.00 -0.45 18.43
N GLY A 38 8.18 0.58 19.26
CA GLY A 38 9.48 0.98 19.79
C GLY A 38 9.45 1.02 21.31
N VAL A 39 10.58 0.76 21.94
CA VAL A 39 10.76 0.95 23.38
C VAL A 39 12.01 1.79 23.57
N THR A 40 11.88 2.92 24.24
CA THR A 40 13.00 3.81 24.58
C THR A 40 13.23 3.80 26.08
N PHE A 41 14.50 3.96 26.47
CA PHE A 41 14.97 4.00 27.85
C PHE A 41 15.72 5.32 28.05
N ASP A 42 15.25 6.16 28.97
CA ASP A 42 15.97 7.32 29.47
C ASP A 42 16.20 7.14 30.97
N GLY A 43 17.42 6.73 31.34
CA GLY A 43 17.72 6.29 32.70
C GLY A 43 16.76 5.16 33.16
N PRO A 44 16.01 5.33 34.26
CA PRO A 44 15.02 4.36 34.72
C PRO A 44 13.66 4.50 34.01
N GLU A 45 13.43 5.55 33.22
CA GLU A 45 12.15 5.77 32.56
C GLU A 45 12.06 4.98 31.25
N VAL A 46 10.96 4.25 31.10
CA VAL A 46 10.66 3.44 29.92
C VAL A 46 9.45 4.02 29.22
N THR A 47 9.58 4.25 27.91
CA THR A 47 8.47 4.71 27.05
C THR A 47 8.22 3.71 25.94
N MET A 48 6.95 3.37 25.76
CA MET A 48 6.49 2.53 24.65
C MET A 48 5.95 3.41 23.53
N TRP A 49 6.30 3.04 22.30
CA TRP A 49 5.86 3.69 21.08
C TRP A 49 5.10 2.70 20.20
N ARG A 50 4.07 3.18 19.52
CA ARG A 50 3.44 2.48 18.40
C ARG A 50 3.45 3.39 17.18
N PHE A 51 4.12 2.95 16.13
CA PHE A 51 4.26 3.68 14.87
C PHE A 51 3.39 3.05 13.81
N THR A 52 2.54 3.85 13.18
CA THR A 52 1.79 3.47 11.96
C THR A 52 2.13 4.44 10.85
N ARG A 53 1.67 4.18 9.62
CA ARG A 53 1.88 5.07 8.47
C ARG A 53 1.12 6.41 8.55
N SER A 54 0.23 6.56 9.52
CA SER A 54 -0.58 7.77 9.68
C SER A 54 -0.35 8.47 11.01
N ILE A 55 -0.15 7.69 12.07
CA ILE A 55 0.00 8.20 13.43
C ILE A 55 1.13 7.49 14.19
N SER A 56 1.81 8.26 15.04
CA SER A 56 2.75 7.77 16.04
C SER A 56 2.15 8.01 17.43
N LEU A 57 2.07 6.97 18.23
CA LEU A 57 1.57 7.03 19.61
C LEU A 57 2.71 6.79 20.58
N LYS A 58 2.80 7.62 21.61
CA LYS A 58 3.77 7.53 22.70
C LYS A 58 3.03 7.28 24.01
N SER A 59 3.47 6.32 24.82
CA SER A 59 2.91 6.11 26.16
C SER A 59 3.39 7.20 27.12
N THR A 60 2.68 7.37 28.24
CA THR A 60 3.28 8.03 29.40
C THR A 60 4.48 7.19 29.86
N PRO A 61 5.66 7.79 30.14
CA PRO A 61 6.80 7.07 30.67
C PRO A 61 6.49 6.43 32.03
N PHE A 62 7.16 5.32 32.35
CA PHE A 62 7.10 4.73 33.70
C PHE A 62 8.50 4.36 34.19
N ASP A 63 8.72 4.47 35.50
CA ASP A 63 9.98 4.08 36.15
C ASP A 63 10.04 2.55 36.29
N MET A 64 11.00 1.91 35.60
CA MET A 64 11.17 0.46 35.61
C MET A 64 11.67 -0.10 36.96
N THR A 65 12.29 0.74 37.79
CA THR A 65 12.77 0.32 39.12
C THR A 65 11.61 0.25 40.12
N GLN A 66 10.64 1.15 39.96
CA GLN A 66 9.41 1.16 40.77
C GLN A 66 8.36 0.18 40.24
N ARG A 67 8.30 0.00 38.92
CA ARG A 67 7.31 -0.85 38.23
C ARG A 67 7.96 -1.90 37.31
N PRO A 68 8.81 -2.80 37.86
CA PRO A 68 9.42 -3.86 37.06
C PRO A 68 8.38 -4.83 36.50
N ASP A 69 7.22 -4.95 37.14
CA ASP A 69 6.08 -5.73 36.66
C ASP A 69 5.60 -5.27 35.28
N LEU A 70 5.55 -3.95 35.04
CA LEU A 70 5.12 -3.39 33.77
C LEU A 70 6.16 -3.64 32.67
N LEU A 71 7.46 -3.52 33.00
CA LEU A 71 8.52 -3.81 32.04
C LEU A 71 8.52 -5.29 31.63
N ILE A 72 8.41 -6.21 32.58
CA ILE A 72 8.33 -7.64 32.30
C ILE A 72 7.11 -7.94 31.44
N ARG A 73 5.95 -7.33 31.76
CA ARG A 73 4.73 -7.52 30.99
C ARG A 73 4.86 -6.98 29.56
N LEU A 74 5.45 -5.80 29.39
CA LEU A 74 5.74 -5.22 28.08
C LEU A 74 6.62 -6.13 27.23
N LEU A 75 7.77 -6.55 27.77
CA LEU A 75 8.73 -7.39 27.05
C LEU A 75 8.14 -8.77 26.73
N THR A 76 7.45 -9.39 27.67
CA THR A 76 6.78 -10.68 27.43
C THR A 76 5.67 -10.55 26.39
N SER A 77 4.86 -9.48 26.42
CA SER A 77 3.88 -9.22 25.36
C SER A 77 4.55 -9.08 24.00
N LEU A 78 5.66 -8.34 23.87
CA LEU A 78 6.34 -8.20 22.58
C LEU A 78 6.99 -9.50 22.08
N LEU A 79 7.58 -10.29 22.97
CA LEU A 79 8.29 -11.52 22.60
C LEU A 79 7.36 -12.68 22.23
N TYR A 80 6.18 -12.76 22.85
CA TYR A 80 5.23 -13.86 22.64
C TYR A 80 4.06 -13.51 21.73
N SER A 81 3.96 -12.25 21.28
CA SER A 81 2.93 -11.85 20.32
C SER A 81 3.17 -12.49 18.94
N PRO A 82 2.11 -12.89 18.24
CA PRO A 82 2.22 -13.32 16.84
C PRO A 82 2.68 -12.15 15.97
N ALA A 83 3.26 -12.46 14.81
CA ALA A 83 3.80 -11.46 13.89
C ALA A 83 2.76 -10.40 13.46
N SER A 84 1.49 -10.79 13.30
CA SER A 84 0.38 -9.87 13.01
C SER A 84 0.20 -8.81 14.08
N ASP A 85 0.31 -9.20 15.35
CA ASP A 85 0.11 -8.30 16.49
C ASP A 85 1.32 -7.38 16.68
N LEU A 86 2.47 -7.74 16.11
CA LEU A 86 3.68 -6.92 16.00
C LEU A 86 3.70 -6.04 14.74
N GLY A 87 2.67 -6.13 13.90
CA GLY A 87 2.47 -5.26 12.75
C GLY A 87 3.03 -5.80 11.44
N HIS A 88 3.23 -7.12 11.33
CA HIS A 88 3.43 -7.77 10.05
C HIS A 88 2.09 -8.06 9.35
N ASP A 89 1.99 -7.66 8.10
CA ASP A 89 0.85 -7.97 7.24
C ASP A 89 0.78 -9.49 6.99
N PRO A 90 -0.31 -10.18 7.39
CA PRO A 90 -0.46 -11.61 7.14
C PRO A 90 -0.55 -11.97 5.66
N LEU A 91 -0.87 -11.02 4.78
CA LEU A 91 -0.96 -11.21 3.33
C LEU A 91 0.40 -11.06 2.63
N ILE A 92 1.47 -10.70 3.34
CA ILE A 92 2.79 -10.51 2.77
C ILE A 92 3.80 -11.45 3.45
N THR A 93 4.29 -12.43 2.72
CA THR A 93 5.29 -13.38 3.21
C THR A 93 6.68 -13.01 2.70
N LEU A 94 7.67 -12.91 3.59
CA LEU A 94 9.08 -12.79 3.22
C LEU A 94 9.69 -14.19 3.05
N LEU A 95 10.25 -14.46 1.89
CA LEU A 95 10.92 -15.71 1.56
C LEU A 95 12.41 -15.69 1.97
N PRO A 96 13.08 -16.86 2.08
CA PRO A 96 14.51 -16.93 2.41
C PRO A 96 15.45 -16.24 1.43
N ASP A 97 15.01 -16.00 0.19
CA ASP A 97 15.75 -15.28 -0.86
C ASP A 97 15.52 -13.76 -0.81
N PHE A 98 14.91 -13.25 0.27
CA PHE A 98 14.55 -11.85 0.48
C PHE A 98 13.52 -11.27 -0.50
N ASN A 99 12.84 -12.12 -1.27
CA ASN A 99 11.67 -11.74 -2.05
C ASN A 99 10.39 -11.84 -1.23
N TYR A 100 9.38 -11.09 -1.62
CA TYR A 100 8.06 -11.13 -1.01
C TYR A 100 7.09 -11.96 -1.86
N VAL A 101 6.15 -12.63 -1.20
CA VAL A 101 4.94 -13.16 -1.83
C VAL A 101 3.75 -12.38 -1.26
N TYR A 102 3.01 -11.72 -2.16
CA TYR A 102 1.76 -11.05 -1.85
C TYR A 102 0.61 -12.01 -2.12
N GLU A 103 -0.25 -12.18 -1.12
CA GLU A 103 -1.55 -12.82 -1.25
C GLU A 103 -2.60 -11.75 -1.54
N ILE A 104 -3.31 -11.90 -2.65
CA ILE A 104 -4.43 -11.04 -3.04
C ILE A 104 -5.71 -11.88 -2.86
N PRO A 105 -6.49 -11.63 -1.79
CA PRO A 105 -7.76 -12.31 -1.59
C PRO A 105 -8.70 -12.01 -2.76
N SER A 106 -9.17 -13.05 -3.45
CA SER A 106 -10.16 -12.84 -4.51
C SER A 106 -11.55 -12.70 -3.90
N ALA A 107 -12.32 -11.70 -4.36
CA ALA A 107 -13.74 -11.59 -4.05
C ALA A 107 -14.58 -12.70 -4.73
N SER A 108 -14.03 -13.38 -5.75
CA SER A 108 -14.65 -14.53 -6.40
C SER A 108 -14.22 -15.85 -5.74
N CYS A 109 -15.08 -16.87 -5.77
CA CYS A 109 -14.86 -18.18 -5.12
C CYS A 109 -13.65 -19.00 -5.64
N THR A 110 -12.77 -18.45 -6.48
CA THR A 110 -11.61 -19.16 -7.07
C THR A 110 -10.35 -19.17 -6.19
N GLY A 111 -10.44 -18.67 -4.95
CA GLY A 111 -9.31 -18.63 -4.01
C GLY A 111 -8.40 -17.42 -4.22
N SER A 112 -7.44 -17.24 -3.30
CA SER A 112 -6.47 -16.14 -3.34
C SER A 112 -5.49 -16.30 -4.51
N LEU A 113 -5.02 -15.18 -5.06
CA LEU A 113 -3.93 -15.14 -6.02
C LEU A 113 -2.62 -14.81 -5.29
N TYR A 114 -1.52 -15.43 -5.71
CA TYR A 114 -0.20 -15.21 -5.10
C TYR A 114 0.79 -14.66 -6.12
N TYR A 115 1.51 -13.61 -5.71
CA TYR A 115 2.49 -12.94 -6.56
C TYR A 115 3.83 -12.81 -5.85
N LYS A 116 4.86 -13.46 -6.39
CA LYS A 116 6.24 -13.34 -5.92
C LYS A 116 6.94 -12.16 -6.58
N THR A 117 7.66 -11.34 -5.81
CA THR A 117 8.50 -10.26 -6.35
C THR A 117 9.71 -10.82 -7.10
N VAL A 118 10.05 -10.17 -8.20
CA VAL A 118 11.22 -10.47 -9.03
C VAL A 118 12.24 -9.33 -8.95
N ALA A 119 11.80 -8.09 -9.16
CA ALA A 119 12.65 -6.92 -9.13
C ALA A 119 11.87 -5.65 -8.77
N PRO A 120 12.50 -4.67 -8.08
CA PRO A 120 11.91 -3.34 -7.92
C PRO A 120 11.90 -2.61 -9.27
N ILE A 121 10.73 -2.11 -9.66
CA ILE A 121 10.57 -1.16 -10.78
C ILE A 121 10.71 0.27 -10.25
N SER A 122 10.08 0.56 -9.11
CA SER A 122 10.15 1.86 -8.47
C SER A 122 10.02 1.71 -6.96
N ASP A 123 10.93 2.35 -6.23
CA ASP A 123 10.90 2.39 -4.78
C ASP A 123 11.07 3.85 -4.33
N SER A 124 9.95 4.52 -4.03
CA SER A 124 9.95 5.85 -3.43
C SER A 124 9.72 5.72 -1.92
N ALA A 125 10.80 5.76 -1.15
CA ALA A 125 10.77 5.70 0.31
C ALA A 125 10.73 7.13 0.90
N PRO A 126 9.65 7.53 1.59
CA PRO A 126 9.64 8.78 2.34
C PRO A 126 10.63 8.67 3.50
N ARG A 127 11.27 9.79 3.88
CA ARG A 127 12.17 9.83 5.05
C ARG A 127 11.42 9.76 6.38
N LEU A 128 10.10 9.90 6.34
CA LEU A 128 9.24 9.96 7.51
C LEU A 128 8.49 8.64 7.70
N VAL A 129 8.09 8.37 8.95
CA VAL A 129 7.22 7.24 9.31
C VAL A 129 5.88 7.36 8.59
N SER A 130 5.34 8.57 8.59
CA SER A 130 4.06 8.93 8.02
C SER A 130 4.18 9.45 6.59
N GLY A 131 3.14 9.22 5.80
CA GLY A 131 3.00 9.76 4.45
C GLY A 131 2.88 8.68 3.38
N ARG A 132 2.76 9.14 2.13
CA ARG A 132 2.55 8.27 0.97
C ARG A 132 3.80 7.44 0.71
N ARG A 133 3.64 6.13 0.74
CA ARG A 133 4.65 5.15 0.36
C ARG A 133 4.17 4.43 -0.90
N LEU A 134 5.05 4.35 -1.89
CA LEU A 134 4.80 3.64 -3.14
C LEU A 134 5.96 2.67 -3.42
N ARG A 135 5.63 1.40 -3.60
CA ARG A 135 6.52 0.37 -4.12
C ARG A 135 5.90 -0.23 -5.37
N ILE A 136 6.67 -0.31 -6.44
CA ILE A 136 6.27 -0.95 -7.68
C ILE A 136 7.23 -2.09 -7.93
N TRP A 137 6.67 -3.29 -8.04
CA TRP A 137 7.40 -4.53 -8.24
C TRP A 137 7.06 -5.12 -9.59
N GLU A 138 8.06 -5.67 -10.26
CA GLU A 138 7.84 -6.74 -11.21
C GLU A 138 7.56 -8.02 -10.42
N VAL A 139 6.49 -8.73 -10.77
CA VAL A 139 6.05 -9.94 -10.05
C VAL A 139 5.73 -11.09 -10.99
N GLN A 140 5.82 -12.30 -10.47
CA GLN A 140 5.38 -13.54 -11.10
C GLN A 140 4.27 -14.18 -10.29
N GLN A 141 3.24 -14.68 -10.98
CA GLN A 141 2.19 -15.44 -10.31
C GLN A 141 2.74 -16.81 -9.89
N VAL A 142 2.50 -17.19 -8.64
CA VAL A 142 2.96 -18.46 -8.04
C VAL A 142 1.78 -19.24 -7.46
N GLU A 143 1.97 -20.53 -7.15
CA GLU A 143 0.92 -21.37 -6.59
C GLU A 143 0.50 -20.95 -5.18
N SER A 144 1.47 -20.65 -4.29
CA SER A 144 1.20 -20.18 -2.93
C SER A 144 2.46 -19.57 -2.29
N ALA A 145 2.31 -18.94 -1.12
CA ALA A 145 3.46 -18.49 -0.31
C ALA A 145 4.34 -19.65 0.17
N SER A 146 3.75 -20.81 0.50
CA SER A 146 4.48 -22.02 0.93
C SER A 146 5.12 -22.79 -0.22
N ASN A 147 4.58 -22.68 -1.44
CA ASN A 147 5.12 -23.28 -2.65
C ASN A 147 5.22 -22.22 -3.75
N PRO A 148 6.27 -21.36 -3.73
CA PRO A 148 6.38 -20.21 -4.64
C PRO A 148 6.88 -20.63 -6.04
N VAL A 149 6.27 -21.67 -6.62
CA VAL A 149 6.54 -22.14 -7.98
C VAL A 149 5.75 -21.28 -8.97
N PRO A 150 6.40 -20.69 -10.00
CA PRO A 150 5.71 -19.89 -11.01
C PRO A 150 4.66 -20.70 -11.78
N ILE A 151 3.51 -20.11 -12.04
CA ILE A 151 2.46 -20.74 -12.85
C ILE A 151 2.88 -20.72 -14.34
N PRO A 152 2.97 -21.88 -15.01
CA PRO A 152 3.41 -21.95 -16.41
C PRO A 152 2.53 -21.13 -17.35
N GLY A 153 3.16 -20.46 -18.32
CA GLY A 153 2.45 -19.68 -19.35
C GLY A 153 1.89 -18.33 -18.90
N LYS A 154 2.10 -17.93 -17.63
CA LYS A 154 1.76 -16.58 -17.16
C LYS A 154 2.93 -15.63 -17.38
N SER A 155 2.66 -14.47 -17.98
CA SER A 155 3.63 -13.39 -18.10
C SER A 155 3.86 -12.70 -16.76
N ASN A 156 5.01 -12.05 -16.62
CA ASN A 156 5.29 -11.17 -15.49
C ASN A 156 4.25 -10.04 -15.46
N ARG A 157 3.92 -9.58 -14.25
CA ARG A 157 2.97 -8.49 -13.99
C ARG A 157 3.65 -7.41 -13.19
N VAL A 158 2.96 -6.28 -13.05
CA VAL A 158 3.37 -5.19 -12.18
C VAL A 158 2.45 -5.17 -10.97
N LEU A 159 3.03 -5.22 -9.77
CA LEU A 159 2.31 -5.04 -8.51
C LEU A 159 2.63 -3.68 -7.93
N LYS A 160 1.59 -2.94 -7.57
CA LYS A 160 1.69 -1.62 -6.97
C LYS A 160 1.25 -1.70 -5.51
N ASP A 161 2.21 -1.64 -4.60
CA ASP A 161 1.99 -1.55 -3.16
C ASP A 161 1.95 -0.06 -2.76
N VAL A 162 0.79 0.39 -2.27
CA VAL A 162 0.52 1.79 -1.92
C VAL A 162 -0.07 1.91 -0.53
N PHE A 163 0.44 2.90 0.21
CA PHE A 163 -0.19 3.37 1.44
C PHE A 163 -0.91 4.68 1.14
N LEU A 164 -2.24 4.60 1.10
CA LEU A 164 -3.13 5.73 0.89
C LEU A 164 -3.73 6.20 2.22
N ASP A 165 -4.03 7.48 2.28
CA ASP A 165 -4.88 8.00 3.35
C ASP A 165 -6.30 7.47 3.15
N HIS A 166 -7.01 7.18 4.25
CA HIS A 166 -8.39 6.70 4.22
C HIS A 166 -9.38 7.63 3.47
N THR A 167 -9.08 8.91 3.33
CA THR A 167 -9.92 9.85 2.54
C THR A 167 -9.57 9.87 1.06
N MET A 168 -8.51 9.18 0.63
CA MET A 168 -8.01 9.23 -0.74
C MET A 168 -8.63 8.13 -1.59
N ARG A 169 -9.04 8.50 -2.80
CA ARG A 169 -9.49 7.56 -3.83
C ARG A 169 -8.32 6.70 -4.31
N THR A 170 -8.59 5.42 -4.58
CA THR A 170 -7.61 4.55 -5.23
C THR A 170 -7.51 4.89 -6.72
N GLU A 171 -6.42 4.48 -7.37
CA GLU A 171 -6.29 4.58 -8.82
C GLU A 171 -7.38 3.79 -9.54
N ALA A 172 -7.78 2.64 -9.00
CA ALA A 172 -8.88 1.85 -9.53
C ALA A 172 -10.20 2.64 -9.50
N ASP A 173 -10.53 3.29 -8.39
CA ASP A 173 -11.74 4.12 -8.27
C ASP A 173 -11.73 5.29 -9.28
N ILE A 174 -10.56 5.89 -9.52
CA ILE A 174 -10.39 6.99 -10.49
C ILE A 174 -10.53 6.47 -11.91
N GLN A 175 -9.93 5.33 -12.21
CA GLN A 175 -9.95 4.72 -13.52
C GLN A 175 -11.35 4.22 -13.90
N GLU A 176 -12.08 3.63 -12.95
CA GLU A 176 -13.45 3.19 -13.15
C GLU A 176 -14.37 4.38 -13.47
N GLU A 177 -14.31 5.45 -12.67
CA GLU A 177 -15.08 6.67 -12.95
C GLU A 177 -14.70 7.29 -14.31
N LEU A 178 -13.41 7.32 -14.65
CA LEU A 178 -12.95 7.81 -15.94
C LEU A 178 -13.55 7.01 -17.11
N PHE A 179 -13.59 5.69 -17.01
CA PHE A 179 -14.17 4.85 -18.05
C PHE A 179 -15.70 4.97 -18.13
N GLU A 180 -16.37 5.13 -17.00
CA GLU A 180 -17.79 5.46 -16.99
C GLU A 180 -18.06 6.79 -17.69
N ASP A 181 -17.27 7.82 -17.42
CA ASP A 181 -17.41 9.14 -18.01
C ASP A 181 -17.14 9.12 -19.52
N ILE A 182 -16.14 8.35 -19.97
CA ILE A 182 -15.91 8.11 -21.41
C ILE A 182 -17.12 7.44 -22.05
N THR A 183 -17.73 6.47 -21.38
CA THR A 183 -18.92 5.76 -21.88
C THR A 183 -20.11 6.71 -21.97
N LYS A 184 -20.38 7.48 -20.91
CA LYS A 184 -21.44 8.51 -20.89
C LYS A 184 -21.22 9.56 -21.97
N LEU A 185 -19.98 9.99 -22.21
CA LEU A 185 -19.64 10.94 -23.28
C LEU A 185 -19.87 10.33 -24.66
N ALA A 186 -19.57 9.04 -24.85
CA ALA A 186 -19.77 8.36 -26.12
C ALA A 186 -21.25 8.19 -26.49
N GLU A 187 -22.13 8.09 -25.50
CA GLU A 187 -23.60 8.00 -25.67
C GLU A 187 -24.27 9.38 -25.89
N ASP A 188 -23.62 10.47 -25.48
CA ASP A 188 -24.14 11.83 -25.64
C ASP A 188 -24.13 12.28 -27.10
N VAL A 189 -25.31 12.43 -27.71
CA VAL A 189 -25.47 12.88 -29.11
C VAL A 189 -24.85 14.26 -29.35
N ASN A 190 -24.81 15.11 -28.32
CA ASN A 190 -24.28 16.47 -28.37
C ASN A 190 -22.87 16.56 -27.77
N TRP A 191 -22.13 15.46 -27.66
CA TRP A 191 -20.80 15.44 -27.04
C TRP A 191 -19.85 16.50 -27.62
N ARG A 192 -19.91 16.79 -28.92
CA ARG A 192 -19.10 17.83 -29.60
C ARG A 192 -19.35 19.25 -29.10
N SER A 193 -20.54 19.51 -28.55
CA SER A 193 -20.91 20.83 -28.03
C SER A 193 -20.49 21.03 -26.57
N ARG A 194 -19.89 20.01 -25.93
CA ARG A 194 -19.39 20.10 -24.56
C ARG A 194 -18.29 21.19 -24.48
N PRO A 195 -18.33 22.07 -23.47
CA PRO A 195 -17.31 23.11 -23.28
C PRO A 195 -15.88 22.57 -23.25
N LEU A 196 -15.69 21.36 -22.72
CA LEU A 196 -14.42 20.66 -22.61
C LEU A 196 -13.73 20.39 -23.95
N LEU A 197 -14.48 20.37 -25.06
CA LEU A 197 -13.96 20.07 -26.40
C LEU A 197 -13.85 21.29 -27.31
N GLN A 198 -14.22 22.48 -26.82
CA GLN A 198 -14.14 23.72 -27.61
C GLN A 198 -12.70 24.08 -28.03
N CYS A 199 -11.71 23.57 -27.30
CA CYS A 199 -10.29 23.78 -27.59
C CYS A 199 -9.68 22.66 -28.47
N CYS A 200 -10.42 21.59 -28.76
CA CYS A 200 -9.91 20.52 -29.62
C CYS A 200 -10.02 20.92 -31.10
N GLU A 201 -8.92 20.80 -31.85
CA GLU A 201 -8.93 21.05 -33.28
C GLU A 201 -9.95 20.16 -34.01
N GLU A 202 -10.76 20.75 -34.90
CA GLU A 202 -11.81 20.04 -35.65
C GLU A 202 -11.26 18.85 -36.44
N ARG A 203 -10.00 18.94 -36.89
CA ARG A 203 -9.32 17.86 -37.63
C ARG A 203 -9.21 16.57 -36.81
N THR A 204 -8.91 16.70 -35.52
CA THR A 204 -8.79 15.59 -34.56
C THR A 204 -10.15 14.97 -34.24
N LEU A 205 -11.19 15.81 -34.12
CA LEU A 205 -12.58 15.37 -33.87
C LEU A 205 -13.24 14.66 -35.06
N ASN A 206 -12.70 14.85 -36.26
CA ASN A 206 -13.19 14.26 -37.51
C ASN A 206 -12.48 12.95 -37.88
N GLN A 207 -11.21 12.75 -37.49
CA GLN A 207 -10.51 11.46 -37.67
C GLN A 207 -11.17 10.31 -36.88
N THR A 208 -11.83 10.61 -35.76
CA THR A 208 -12.50 9.61 -34.91
C THR A 208 -13.77 9.01 -35.52
N LYS A 209 -14.31 9.58 -36.61
CA LYS A 209 -15.47 9.02 -37.33
C LYS A 209 -15.08 7.82 -38.22
N ASP A 210 -13.89 7.84 -38.81
CA ASP A 210 -13.50 6.84 -39.82
C ASP A 210 -13.01 5.52 -39.20
N GLN A 211 -12.61 5.50 -37.93
CA GLN A 211 -12.24 4.26 -37.22
C GLN A 211 -13.41 3.51 -36.58
N ARG A 212 -14.62 4.09 -36.53
CA ARG A 212 -15.80 3.48 -35.88
C ARG A 212 -16.67 2.61 -36.81
N LEU A 213 -16.27 2.40 -38.08
CA LEU A 213 -17.08 1.62 -39.04
C LEU A 213 -16.31 0.55 -39.85
N THR A 214 -15.04 0.27 -39.55
CA THR A 214 -14.25 -0.77 -40.26
C THR A 214 -13.43 -1.69 -39.36
N GLY A 215 -13.61 -1.63 -38.04
CA GLY A 215 -13.08 -2.65 -37.12
C GLY A 215 -14.08 -3.79 -36.96
N ASP A 216 -13.80 -4.92 -37.60
CA ASP A 216 -14.53 -6.18 -37.47
C ASP A 216 -14.94 -6.49 -36.02
N GLY A 217 -16.20 -6.91 -35.87
CA GLY A 217 -16.85 -7.26 -34.61
C GLY A 217 -16.39 -8.58 -33.98
N ASP A 218 -15.09 -8.86 -33.94
CA ASP A 218 -14.55 -10.11 -33.37
C ASP A 218 -13.37 -9.92 -32.40
N SER A 219 -13.14 -8.69 -31.92
CA SER A 219 -12.30 -8.46 -30.75
C SER A 219 -13.08 -7.70 -29.69
N ALA A 220 -14.00 -8.42 -29.04
CA ALA A 220 -14.31 -8.10 -27.66
C ALA A 220 -12.98 -8.20 -26.89
N PHE A 221 -12.29 -7.08 -26.71
CA PHE A 221 -11.31 -6.91 -25.65
C PHE A 221 -12.07 -7.17 -24.35
N SER A 222 -12.07 -8.43 -23.93
CA SER A 222 -12.62 -8.87 -22.67
C SER A 222 -11.74 -8.27 -21.58
N LEU A 223 -12.09 -7.06 -21.15
CA LEU A 223 -11.49 -6.35 -20.02
C LEU A 223 -11.66 -7.09 -18.68
N ARG A 224 -12.26 -8.29 -18.69
CA ARG A 224 -12.29 -9.21 -17.56
C ARG A 224 -10.99 -10.01 -17.38
N GLU A 225 -10.05 -9.96 -18.32
CA GLU A 225 -8.77 -10.70 -18.21
C GLU A 225 -7.58 -9.86 -17.70
N LEU A 226 -7.82 -8.57 -17.38
CA LEU A 226 -6.80 -7.63 -16.89
C LEU A 226 -6.99 -7.15 -15.44
N MET A 227 -7.96 -7.71 -14.71
CA MET A 227 -8.09 -7.59 -13.26
C MET A 227 -7.62 -8.89 -12.60
#